data_AF-A0A959KMU6-F1
#
_entry.id   AF-A0A959KMU6-F1
#
_cell.length_a   1.000
_cell.length_b   1.000
_cell.length_c   1.000
_cell.angle_alpha   90.00
_cell.angle_beta   90.00
_cell.angle_gamma   90.00
#
_symmetry.space_group_name_H-M   'P 1'
#
loop_
_entity.id
_entity.type
_entity.pdbx_description
1 polymer ?
#
loop_
_entity_poly.entity_id
_entity_poly.type
_entity_poly.pdbx_seq_one_letter_code
_entity_poly.pdbx_strand_id
1 'polypeptide(L)'
;GEVASEAALLEVPEEVALKNVSDFKIVGTGRGNVDIDAIITGKPLYGLDTKREGMQYAVVLRPPAFGQKLVSYDDSAARAVSGVADVIRFGDKVAVLANSTWAAMKGKKALQARWETGSPAESTAEHDRILRELLDQDSQEPRREDGDVQKAFAEADQVLERVYEAPFLPHNCLEPMNFFADVRDDRVELLGPIQTPGG
;
A
#
# COMPACT_ATOMS: atom_id res chain seq x y z
N GLY A 1 -0.49 -16.66 -18.73
CA GLY A 1 -1.90 -16.91 -19.04
C GLY A 1 -2.01 -17.59 -20.39
N GLU A 2 -3.11 -18.27 -20.68
CA GLU A 2 -3.26 -19.13 -21.89
C GLU A 2 -2.85 -18.44 -23.19
N VAL A 3 -3.27 -17.19 -23.41
CA VAL A 3 -2.89 -16.40 -24.61
C VAL A 3 -1.39 -16.11 -24.67
N ALA A 4 -0.75 -15.83 -23.53
CA ALA A 4 0.69 -15.56 -23.48
C ALA A 4 1.52 -16.82 -23.75
N SER A 5 1.01 -17.99 -23.34
CA SER A 5 1.67 -19.28 -23.58
C SER A 5 1.64 -19.69 -25.05
N GLU A 6 0.53 -19.44 -25.76
CA GLU A 6 0.45 -19.67 -27.21
C GLU A 6 1.26 -18.64 -28.01
N ALA A 7 1.21 -17.36 -27.61
CA ALA A 7 1.96 -16.31 -28.29
C ALA A 7 3.48 -16.52 -28.21
N ALA A 8 3.99 -17.14 -27.15
CA ALA A 8 5.41 -17.46 -26.99
C ALA A 8 5.93 -18.52 -27.97
N LEU A 9 5.04 -19.27 -28.64
CA LEU A 9 5.39 -20.26 -29.66
C LEU A 9 5.46 -19.64 -31.07
N LEU A 10 5.00 -18.41 -31.25
CA LEU A 10 5.04 -17.72 -32.54
C LEU A 10 6.44 -17.12 -32.75
N GLU A 11 6.92 -17.16 -34.00
CA GLU A 11 8.14 -16.43 -34.37
C GLU A 11 7.94 -14.93 -34.12
N VAL A 12 8.90 -14.31 -33.43
CA VAL A 12 8.86 -12.88 -33.12
C VAL A 12 9.04 -12.10 -34.42
N PRO A 13 8.06 -11.29 -34.85
CA PRO A 13 8.21 -10.50 -36.07
C PRO A 13 9.32 -9.46 -35.89
N GLU A 14 10.29 -9.43 -36.82
CA GLU A 14 11.36 -8.43 -36.81
C GLU A 14 10.84 -7.04 -37.21
N GLU A 15 9.83 -6.98 -38.07
CA GLU A 15 9.15 -5.76 -38.49
C GLU A 15 7.66 -5.82 -38.16
N VAL A 16 7.22 -4.92 -37.27
CA VAL A 16 5.80 -4.75 -36.93
C VAL A 16 5.33 -3.44 -37.55
N ALA A 17 4.50 -3.54 -38.60
CA ALA A 17 3.83 -2.38 -39.17
C ALA A 17 2.87 -1.79 -38.13
N LEU A 18 3.23 -0.62 -37.59
CA LEU A 18 2.37 0.10 -36.66
C LEU A 18 1.17 0.68 -37.39
N LYS A 19 0.02 0.65 -36.71
CA LYS A 19 -1.21 1.23 -37.22
C LYS A 19 -1.10 2.76 -37.25
N ASN A 20 -1.55 3.39 -38.33
CA ASN A 20 -1.57 4.86 -38.40
C ASN A 20 -2.51 5.44 -37.34
N VAL A 21 -2.16 6.60 -36.79
CA VAL A 21 -2.97 7.29 -35.78
C VAL A 21 -4.40 7.55 -36.30
N SER A 22 -4.56 7.87 -37.58
CA SER A 22 -5.86 8.06 -38.24
C SER A 22 -6.77 6.84 -38.19
N ASP A 23 -6.20 5.65 -38.06
CA ASP A 23 -6.95 4.40 -38.09
C ASP A 23 -7.38 3.97 -36.68
N PHE A 24 -6.89 4.63 -35.63
CA PHE A 24 -7.24 4.33 -34.25
C PHE A 24 -8.73 4.51 -34.01
N LYS A 25 -9.38 3.47 -33.50
CA LYS A 25 -10.82 3.49 -33.20
C LYS A 25 -11.12 3.79 -31.73
N ILE A 26 -10.12 3.69 -30.85
CA ILE A 26 -10.26 3.80 -29.39
C ILE A 26 -9.37 4.92 -28.86
N VAL A 27 -8.07 4.86 -29.14
CA VAL A 27 -7.10 5.89 -28.75
C VAL A 27 -7.53 7.25 -29.34
N GLY A 28 -7.57 8.28 -28.50
CA GLY A 28 -8.03 9.63 -28.89
C GLY A 28 -9.55 9.80 -28.95
N THR A 29 -10.34 8.77 -28.63
CA THR A 29 -11.81 8.85 -28.56
C THR A 29 -12.31 8.70 -27.13
N GLY A 30 -13.39 9.42 -26.76
CA GLY A 30 -14.06 9.24 -25.47
C GLY A 30 -14.72 7.86 -25.38
N ARG A 31 -14.32 7.06 -24.40
CA ARG A 31 -14.89 5.73 -24.13
C ARG A 31 -15.33 5.65 -22.66
N GLY A 32 -16.44 4.95 -22.43
CA GLY A 32 -16.91 4.68 -21.07
C GLY A 32 -16.02 3.66 -20.37
N ASN A 33 -15.99 3.74 -19.03
CA ASN A 33 -15.33 2.72 -18.22
C ASN A 33 -16.04 1.38 -18.40
N VAL A 34 -15.29 0.29 -18.63
CA VAL A 34 -15.82 -1.06 -18.81
C VAL A 34 -16.57 -1.57 -17.56
N ASP A 35 -16.24 -1.04 -16.39
CA ASP A 35 -16.85 -1.41 -15.11
C ASP A 35 -17.97 -0.44 -14.66
N ILE A 36 -18.37 0.52 -15.52
CA ILE A 36 -19.27 1.62 -15.11
C ILE A 36 -20.61 1.10 -14.58
N ASP A 37 -21.18 0.08 -15.24
CA ASP A 37 -22.46 -0.50 -14.83
C ASP A 37 -22.36 -1.16 -13.46
N ALA A 38 -21.25 -1.83 -13.15
CA ALA A 38 -21.03 -2.43 -11.84
C ALA A 38 -20.93 -1.36 -10.75
N ILE A 39 -20.20 -0.27 -11.03
CA ILE A 39 -20.01 0.86 -10.12
C ILE A 39 -21.35 1.53 -9.81
N ILE A 40 -22.12 1.93 -10.83
CA ILE A 40 -23.36 2.71 -10.62
C ILE A 40 -24.52 1.88 -10.07
N THR A 41 -24.48 0.56 -10.23
CA THR A 41 -25.49 -0.35 -9.67
C THR A 41 -25.10 -0.96 -8.33
N GLY A 42 -23.91 -0.63 -7.81
CA GLY A 42 -23.42 -1.15 -6.53
C GLY A 42 -23.17 -2.66 -6.54
N LYS A 43 -22.81 -3.22 -7.70
CA LYS A 43 -22.38 -4.63 -7.76
C LYS A 43 -21.03 -4.78 -7.05
N PRO A 44 -20.80 -5.89 -6.33
CA PRO A 44 -19.52 -6.18 -5.70
C PRO A 44 -18.36 -6.02 -6.66
N LEU A 45 -17.40 -5.16 -6.32
CA LEU A 45 -16.23 -4.86 -7.14
C LEU A 45 -14.98 -4.66 -6.29
N TYR A 46 -15.14 -4.24 -5.04
CA TYR A 46 -14.07 -3.84 -4.16
C TYR A 46 -13.66 -4.98 -3.22
N GLY A 47 -12.44 -4.89 -2.67
CA GLY A 47 -11.90 -5.94 -1.80
C GLY A 47 -12.79 -6.19 -0.58
N LEU A 48 -13.36 -5.12 0.01
CA LEU A 48 -14.30 -5.20 1.13
C LEU A 48 -15.62 -5.93 0.83
N ASP A 49 -16.01 -6.05 -0.44
CA ASP A 49 -17.22 -6.77 -0.83
C ASP A 49 -17.01 -8.29 -0.79
N THR A 50 -15.76 -8.74 -0.72
CA THR A 50 -15.40 -10.17 -0.75
C THR A 50 -15.94 -10.88 0.47
N LYS A 51 -16.70 -11.96 0.23
CA LYS A 51 -17.16 -12.89 1.25
C LYS A 51 -16.96 -14.33 0.77
N ARG A 52 -16.59 -15.20 1.71
CA ARG A 52 -16.55 -16.67 1.53
C ARG A 52 -17.22 -17.35 2.72
N GLU A 53 -17.73 -18.55 2.48
CA GLU A 53 -18.19 -19.41 3.56
C GLU A 53 -17.05 -19.71 4.53
N GLY A 54 -17.31 -19.65 5.84
CA GLY A 54 -16.30 -19.85 6.89
C GLY A 54 -15.32 -18.69 7.10
N MET A 55 -15.36 -17.63 6.28
CA MET A 55 -14.46 -16.48 6.38
C MET A 55 -14.48 -15.85 7.78
N GLN A 56 -13.29 -15.59 8.32
CA GLN A 56 -13.10 -14.81 9.54
C GLN A 56 -12.72 -13.37 9.20
N TYR A 57 -13.08 -12.44 10.07
CA TYR A 57 -12.69 -11.04 10.01
C TYR A 57 -11.56 -10.81 11.01
N ALA A 58 -10.46 -10.26 10.53
CA ALA A 58 -9.30 -9.92 11.35
C ALA A 58 -9.21 -8.40 11.54
N VAL A 59 -9.03 -7.96 12.78
CA VAL A 59 -8.61 -6.59 13.08
C VAL A 59 -7.35 -6.62 13.94
N VAL A 60 -6.47 -5.65 13.72
CA VAL A 60 -5.14 -5.65 14.36
C VAL A 60 -5.03 -4.49 15.35
N LEU A 61 -4.69 -4.80 16.59
CA LEU A 61 -4.16 -3.85 17.57
C LEU A 61 -2.68 -3.60 17.24
N ARG A 62 -2.34 -2.33 17.08
CA ARG A 62 -0.99 -1.85 16.74
C ARG A 62 -0.47 -0.96 17.86
N PRO A 63 0.86 -0.74 17.96
CA PRO A 63 1.39 0.28 18.84
C PRO A 63 0.72 1.63 18.56
N PRO A 64 0.40 2.43 19.59
CA PRO A 64 -0.29 3.70 19.42
C PRO A 64 0.58 4.78 18.74
N ALA A 65 1.90 4.60 18.70
CA ALA A 65 2.84 5.45 18.00
C ALA A 65 4.01 4.64 17.43
N PHE A 66 4.69 5.19 16.42
CA PHE A 66 5.95 4.64 15.91
C PHE A 66 7.01 4.59 17.03
N GLY A 67 7.92 3.63 16.91
CA GLY A 67 8.97 3.39 17.89
C GLY A 67 8.53 2.66 19.16
N GLN A 68 7.23 2.40 19.36
CA GLN A 68 6.75 1.62 20.49
C GLN A 68 6.73 0.11 20.21
N LYS A 69 7.07 -0.68 21.24
CA LYS A 69 7.13 -2.14 21.22
C LYS A 69 6.14 -2.75 22.20
N LEU A 70 5.64 -3.95 21.89
CA LEU A 70 4.69 -4.66 22.74
C LEU A 70 5.42 -5.41 23.85
N VAL A 71 5.26 -4.95 25.08
CA VAL A 71 5.82 -5.63 26.27
C VAL A 71 4.97 -6.84 26.62
N SER A 72 3.68 -6.61 26.83
CA SER A 72 2.72 -7.62 27.23
C SER A 72 1.31 -7.24 26.78
N TYR A 73 0.42 -8.22 26.74
CA TYR A 73 -1.00 -8.00 26.50
C TYR A 73 -1.82 -9.00 27.31
N ASP A 74 -3.04 -8.61 27.66
CA ASP A 74 -4.09 -9.47 28.21
C ASP A 74 -5.25 -9.49 27.21
N ASP A 75 -5.59 -10.70 26.77
CA ASP A 75 -6.64 -10.98 25.80
C ASP A 75 -7.89 -11.63 26.40
N SER A 76 -7.93 -11.83 27.72
CA SER A 76 -9.02 -12.56 28.39
C SER A 76 -10.38 -11.89 28.15
N ALA A 77 -10.46 -10.55 28.27
CA ALA A 77 -11.68 -9.79 27.96
C ALA A 77 -12.04 -9.82 26.46
N ALA A 78 -11.05 -9.86 25.57
CA ALA A 78 -11.28 -9.95 24.13
C ALA A 78 -11.85 -11.30 23.73
N ARG A 79 -11.31 -12.40 24.27
CA ARG A 79 -11.80 -13.77 24.05
C ARG A 79 -13.21 -14.01 24.61
N ALA A 80 -13.60 -13.26 25.64
CA ALA A 80 -14.95 -13.31 26.19
C ALA A 80 -16.02 -12.62 25.30
N VAL A 81 -15.60 -11.85 24.28
CA VAL A 81 -16.55 -11.19 23.36
C VAL A 81 -17.18 -12.23 22.44
N SER A 82 -18.52 -12.31 22.47
CA SER A 82 -19.27 -13.20 21.57
C SER A 82 -18.91 -12.96 20.09
N GLY A 83 -18.56 -14.05 19.39
CA GLY A 83 -18.16 -14.06 17.99
C GLY A 83 -16.66 -13.96 17.76
N VAL A 84 -15.85 -13.64 18.78
CA VAL A 84 -14.38 -13.74 18.71
C VAL A 84 -14.01 -15.23 18.70
N ALA A 85 -13.25 -15.62 17.67
CA ALA A 85 -12.77 -16.97 17.48
C ALA A 85 -11.36 -17.14 18.09
N ASP A 86 -10.47 -16.18 17.86
CA ASP A 86 -9.10 -16.25 18.37
C ASP A 86 -8.44 -14.87 18.50
N VAL A 87 -7.35 -14.82 19.27
CA VAL A 87 -6.47 -13.67 19.45
C VAL A 87 -5.02 -14.14 19.29
N ILE A 88 -4.29 -13.55 18.36
CA ILE A 88 -2.95 -14.01 17.97
C ILE A 88 -1.97 -12.84 17.99
N ARG A 89 -0.87 -12.99 18.74
CA ARG A 89 0.26 -12.05 18.68
C ARG A 89 1.15 -12.37 17.47
N PHE A 90 1.57 -11.34 16.76
CA PHE A 90 2.58 -11.41 15.70
C PHE A 90 3.48 -10.16 15.74
N GLY A 91 4.75 -10.35 16.09
CA GLY A 91 5.66 -9.24 16.41
C GLY A 91 5.11 -8.36 17.54
N ASP A 92 5.09 -7.04 17.30
CA ASP A 92 4.53 -6.02 18.20
C ASP A 92 3.04 -5.74 17.96
N LYS A 93 2.31 -6.69 17.39
CA LYS A 93 0.90 -6.52 17.03
C LYS A 93 0.08 -7.71 17.53
N VAL A 94 -1.21 -7.48 17.71
CA VAL A 94 -2.17 -8.51 18.14
C VAL A 94 -3.36 -8.49 17.20
N ALA A 95 -3.62 -9.60 16.51
CA ALA A 95 -4.79 -9.80 15.67
C ALA A 95 -5.94 -10.40 16.49
N VAL A 96 -7.15 -9.89 16.31
CA VAL A 96 -8.39 -10.49 16.80
C VAL A 96 -9.17 -11.00 15.60
N LEU A 97 -9.44 -12.31 15.60
CA LEU A 97 -10.20 -13.00 14.57
C LEU A 97 -11.62 -13.24 15.09
N ALA A 98 -12.62 -12.95 14.27
CA ALA A 98 -14.02 -13.14 14.63
C ALA A 98 -14.91 -13.45 13.43
N ASN A 99 -16.11 -13.94 13.68
CA ASN A 99 -17.11 -14.25 12.64
C ASN A 99 -17.80 -13.01 12.02
N SER A 100 -17.50 -11.81 12.52
CA SER A 100 -18.00 -10.55 11.99
C SER A 100 -17.05 -9.39 12.30
N THR A 101 -17.04 -8.37 11.45
CA THR A 101 -16.25 -7.14 11.66
C THR A 101 -16.57 -6.49 13.01
N TRP A 102 -17.85 -6.48 13.42
CA TRP A 102 -18.27 -5.90 14.69
C TRP A 102 -17.71 -6.65 15.90
N ALA A 103 -17.78 -7.98 15.89
CA ALA A 103 -17.19 -8.80 16.96
C ALA A 103 -15.67 -8.60 17.02
N ALA A 104 -14.98 -8.60 15.87
CA ALA A 104 -13.55 -8.37 15.78
C ALA A 104 -13.17 -6.99 16.39
N MET A 105 -13.86 -5.92 16.00
CA MET A 105 -13.64 -4.57 16.52
C MET A 105 -13.91 -4.46 18.02
N LYS A 106 -14.96 -5.09 18.53
CA LYS A 106 -15.25 -5.14 19.98
C LYS A 106 -14.18 -5.90 20.75
N GLY A 107 -13.75 -7.06 20.24
CA GLY A 107 -12.66 -7.84 20.83
C GLY A 107 -11.36 -7.04 20.87
N LYS A 108 -10.99 -6.36 19.79
CA LYS A 108 -9.81 -5.48 19.75
C LYS A 108 -9.88 -4.36 20.79
N LYS A 109 -11.05 -3.75 20.96
CA LYS A 109 -11.25 -2.68 21.94
C LYS A 109 -11.13 -3.18 23.40
N ALA A 110 -11.40 -4.46 23.65
CA ALA A 110 -11.28 -5.07 24.96
C ALA A 110 -9.86 -5.56 25.30
N LEU A 111 -8.94 -5.60 24.33
CA LEU A 111 -7.53 -5.93 24.58
C LEU A 111 -6.88 -4.88 25.49
N GLN A 112 -6.11 -5.36 26.46
CA GLN A 112 -5.21 -4.52 27.24
C GLN A 112 -3.79 -4.80 26.80
N ALA A 113 -3.06 -3.78 26.37
CA ALA A 113 -1.68 -3.92 25.91
C ALA A 113 -0.79 -2.90 26.61
N ARG A 114 0.37 -3.38 27.08
CA ARG A 114 1.44 -2.56 27.62
C ARG A 114 2.49 -2.35 26.55
N TRP A 115 2.76 -1.08 26.27
CA TRP A 115 3.76 -0.65 25.30
C TRP A 115 4.94 -0.01 26.02
N GLU A 116 6.12 -0.12 25.43
CA GLU A 116 7.30 0.63 25.84
C GLU A 116 7.91 1.35 24.65
N THR A 117 8.62 2.45 24.92
CA THR A 117 9.34 3.20 23.90
C THR A 117 10.63 2.45 23.56
N GLY A 118 10.68 1.86 22.36
CA GLY A 118 11.86 1.16 21.83
C GLY A 118 12.80 2.07 21.02
N SER A 119 12.31 3.18 20.49
CA SER A 119 13.10 4.22 19.81
C SER A 119 12.48 5.60 20.08
N PRO A 120 13.21 6.70 19.84
CA PRO A 120 12.64 8.04 19.90
C PRO A 120 11.37 8.12 19.03
N ALA A 121 10.39 8.91 19.49
CA ALA A 121 9.20 9.17 18.72
C ALA A 121 9.54 10.00 17.49
N GLU A 122 8.84 9.73 16.39
CA GLU A 122 8.95 10.53 15.17
C GLU A 122 8.56 12.00 15.45
N SER A 123 9.29 12.93 14.82
CA SER A 123 9.12 14.36 15.03
C SER A 123 9.32 15.12 13.73
N THR A 124 8.38 16.01 13.43
CA THR A 124 8.48 16.91 12.27
C THR A 124 9.79 17.70 12.30
N ALA A 125 10.14 18.27 13.46
CA ALA A 125 11.37 19.06 13.59
C ALA A 125 12.65 18.22 13.34
N GLU A 126 12.63 16.94 13.70
CA GLU A 126 13.78 16.05 13.46
C GLU A 126 13.88 15.65 11.98
N HIS A 127 12.76 15.32 11.34
CA HIS A 127 12.73 15.07 9.91
C HIS A 127 13.17 16.29 9.11
N ASP A 128 12.69 17.49 9.46
CA ASP A 128 13.07 18.73 8.79
C ASP A 128 14.57 18.99 8.91
N ARG A 129 15.14 18.76 10.09
CA ARG A 129 16.58 18.89 10.33
C ARG A 129 17.37 17.94 9.42
N ILE A 130 17.03 16.64 9.45
CA ILE A 130 17.71 15.61 8.64
C ILE A 130 17.58 15.92 7.14
N LEU A 131 16.38 16.26 6.67
CA LEU A 131 16.14 16.54 5.25
C LEU A 131 16.91 17.78 4.77
N ARG A 132 17.00 18.83 5.60
CA ARG A 132 17.78 20.03 5.28
C ARG A 132 19.28 19.74 5.24
N GLU A 133 19.79 18.99 6.21
CA GLU A 133 21.21 18.58 6.24
C GLU A 133 21.61 17.73 5.02
N LEU A 134 20.67 16.99 4.43
CA LEU A 134 20.92 16.20 3.22
C LEU A 134 21.02 17.06 1.94
N LEU A 135 20.48 18.28 1.93
CA LEU A 135 20.60 19.17 0.77
C LEU A 135 22.03 19.69 0.58
N ASP A 136 22.80 19.77 1.66
CA ASP A 136 24.17 20.26 1.67
C ASP A 136 25.21 19.13 1.46
N GLN A 137 24.74 17.91 1.14
CA GLN A 137 25.59 16.72 0.97
C GLN A 137 25.54 16.19 -0.45
N ASP A 138 26.68 15.73 -0.96
CA ASP A 138 26.74 15.01 -2.22
C ASP A 138 26.01 13.66 -2.11
N SER A 139 25.27 13.31 -3.15
CA SER A 139 24.62 12.01 -3.24
C SER A 139 25.65 10.88 -3.29
N GLN A 140 25.49 9.87 -2.45
CA GLN A 140 26.32 8.67 -2.49
C GLN A 140 26.08 7.81 -3.75
N GLU A 141 24.88 7.91 -4.32
CA GLU A 141 24.46 7.19 -5.52
C GLU A 141 23.72 8.14 -6.49
N PRO A 142 24.44 9.00 -7.21
CA PRO A 142 23.82 9.94 -8.13
C PRO A 142 23.07 9.18 -9.23
N ARG A 143 21.76 9.44 -9.34
CA ARG A 143 20.90 8.81 -10.37
C ARG A 143 20.90 9.55 -11.70
N ARG A 144 21.39 10.79 -11.71
CA ARG A 144 21.41 11.66 -12.89
C ARG A 144 22.51 12.71 -12.74
N GLU A 145 23.40 12.77 -13.72
CA GLU A 145 24.47 13.76 -13.85
C GLU A 145 24.54 14.21 -15.31
N ASP A 146 24.02 15.41 -15.58
CA ASP A 146 23.96 15.94 -16.95
C ASP A 146 24.91 17.14 -17.09
N GLY A 147 26.00 16.97 -17.83
CA GLY A 147 26.97 18.03 -18.11
C GLY A 147 27.89 18.38 -16.92
N ASP A 148 28.53 19.55 -17.01
CA ASP A 148 29.45 20.07 -15.98
C ASP A 148 28.75 21.17 -15.17
N VAL A 149 28.07 20.76 -14.10
CA VAL A 149 27.32 21.65 -13.21
C VAL A 149 28.24 22.65 -12.52
N GLN A 150 29.44 22.22 -12.10
CA GLN A 150 30.39 23.08 -11.40
C GLN A 150 30.85 24.24 -12.27
N LYS A 151 31.18 23.95 -13.54
CA LYS A 151 31.49 24.99 -14.52
C LYS A 151 30.30 25.91 -14.77
N ALA A 152 29.10 25.35 -14.93
CA ALA A 152 27.89 26.14 -15.17
C ALA A 152 27.60 27.14 -14.02
N PHE A 153 27.80 26.74 -12.77
CA PHE A 153 27.67 27.65 -11.61
C PHE A 153 28.78 28.70 -11.56
N ALA A 154 30.02 28.35 -11.91
CA ALA A 154 31.15 29.30 -11.90
C ALA A 154 31.04 30.39 -12.98
N GLU A 155 30.39 30.09 -14.11
CA GLU A 155 30.24 30.99 -15.26
C GLU A 155 28.87 31.70 -15.29
N ALA A 156 27.98 31.46 -14.33
CA ALA A 156 26.62 32.00 -14.32
C ALA A 156 26.57 33.52 -14.05
N ASP A 157 25.78 34.24 -14.85
CA ASP A 157 25.49 35.67 -14.61
C ASP A 157 24.68 35.91 -13.32
N GLN A 158 23.84 34.94 -12.94
CA GLN A 158 23.03 34.98 -11.72
C GLN A 158 22.77 33.56 -11.19
N VAL A 159 22.91 33.39 -9.87
CA VAL A 159 22.52 32.16 -9.15
C VAL A 159 21.32 32.46 -8.26
N LEU A 160 20.27 31.65 -8.37
CA LEU A 160 19.08 31.71 -7.52
C LEU A 160 18.91 30.39 -6.78
N GLU A 161 18.95 30.46 -5.46
CA GLU A 161 18.80 29.29 -4.61
C GLU A 161 17.51 29.39 -3.80
N ARG A 162 16.70 28.33 -3.82
CA ARG A 162 15.44 28.25 -3.06
C ARG A 162 15.24 26.81 -2.59
N VAL A 163 14.82 26.68 -1.34
CA VAL A 163 14.43 25.39 -0.75
C VAL A 163 12.91 25.30 -0.77
N TYR A 164 12.40 24.17 -1.26
CA TYR A 164 10.98 23.84 -1.28
C TYR A 164 10.78 22.52 -0.54
N GLU A 165 9.68 22.42 0.20
CA GLU A 165 9.32 21.22 0.95
C GLU A 165 7.86 20.85 0.69
N ALA A 166 7.55 19.57 0.83
CA ALA A 166 6.19 19.05 0.77
C ALA A 166 5.93 18.20 2.03
N PRO A 167 4.78 18.38 2.70
CA PRO A 167 4.45 17.57 3.87
C PRO A 167 4.14 16.12 3.48
N PHE A 168 4.10 15.23 4.47
CA PHE A 168 3.53 13.90 4.29
C PHE A 168 2.03 14.02 3.99
N LEU A 169 1.65 13.70 2.75
CA LEU A 169 0.27 13.74 2.30
C LEU A 169 -0.39 12.36 2.45
N PRO A 170 -1.53 12.27 3.14
CA PRO A 170 -2.29 11.04 3.19
C PRO A 170 -3.08 10.85 1.88
N HIS A 171 -3.03 9.64 1.33
CA HIS A 171 -3.78 9.29 0.12
C HIS A 171 -5.31 9.41 0.28
N ASN A 172 -5.82 9.24 1.51
CA ASN A 172 -7.24 9.38 1.85
C ASN A 172 -8.20 8.60 0.93
N CYS A 173 -7.85 7.36 0.60
CA CYS A 173 -8.72 6.48 -0.18
C CYS A 173 -10.08 6.32 0.51
N LEU A 174 -11.17 6.42 -0.26
CA LEU A 174 -12.53 6.23 0.25
C LEU A 174 -12.74 4.79 0.75
N GLU A 175 -12.18 3.81 0.03
CA GLU A 175 -12.06 2.45 0.53
C GLU A 175 -10.83 2.34 1.45
N PRO A 176 -11.00 1.99 2.74
CA PRO A 176 -9.87 1.72 3.62
C PRO A 176 -9.05 0.54 3.11
N MET A 177 -7.75 0.56 3.39
CA MET A 177 -6.87 -0.57 3.09
C MET A 177 -7.41 -1.85 3.73
N ASN A 178 -7.62 -2.84 2.88
CA ASN A 178 -8.20 -4.13 3.22
C ASN A 178 -7.50 -5.23 2.44
N PHE A 179 -7.70 -6.47 2.89
CA PHE A 179 -7.14 -7.62 2.21
C PHE A 179 -7.93 -8.87 2.56
N PHE A 180 -8.12 -9.72 1.56
CA PHE A 180 -8.66 -11.06 1.71
C PHE A 180 -7.58 -12.07 1.31
N ALA A 181 -7.48 -13.13 2.10
CA ALA A 181 -6.60 -14.26 1.84
C ALA A 181 -7.36 -15.56 2.11
N ASP A 182 -7.34 -16.47 1.14
CA ASP A 182 -7.81 -17.85 1.27
C ASP A 182 -6.62 -18.78 1.00
N VAL A 183 -6.10 -19.35 2.07
CA VAL A 183 -4.93 -20.22 2.07
C VAL A 183 -5.42 -21.67 2.10
N ARG A 184 -5.03 -22.43 1.08
CA ARG A 184 -5.32 -23.85 0.91
C ARG A 184 -4.01 -24.61 0.75
N ASP A 185 -4.06 -25.94 0.84
CA ASP A 185 -2.86 -26.78 0.76
C ASP A 185 -2.12 -26.65 -0.59
N ASP A 186 -2.85 -26.36 -1.67
CA ASP A 186 -2.34 -26.29 -3.04
C ASP A 186 -2.18 -24.85 -3.58
N ARG A 187 -2.85 -23.87 -2.97
CA ARG A 187 -2.88 -22.48 -3.46
C ARG A 187 -3.20 -21.46 -2.40
N VAL A 188 -2.85 -20.21 -2.70
CA VAL A 188 -3.29 -19.04 -1.94
C VAL A 188 -3.99 -18.07 -2.88
N GLU A 189 -5.27 -17.80 -2.64
CA GLU A 189 -6.02 -16.72 -3.31
C GLU A 189 -5.89 -15.44 -2.48
N LEU A 190 -5.41 -14.37 -3.10
CA LEU A 190 -5.28 -13.06 -2.48
C LEU A 190 -6.11 -12.04 -3.27
N LEU A 191 -6.93 -11.27 -2.56
CA LEU A 191 -7.73 -10.19 -3.15
C LEU A 191 -7.53 -8.94 -2.31
N GLY A 192 -7.13 -7.85 -2.96
CA GLY A 192 -6.90 -6.56 -2.30
C GLY A 192 -6.50 -5.48 -3.29
N PRO A 193 -6.36 -4.22 -2.82
CA PRO A 193 -6.05 -3.08 -3.66
C PRO A 193 -4.55 -3.06 -4.05
N ILE A 194 -4.09 -4.09 -4.75
CA ILE A 194 -2.69 -4.23 -5.21
C ILE A 194 -2.57 -3.69 -6.64
N GLN A 195 -1.66 -2.72 -6.83
CA GLN A 195 -1.37 -2.16 -8.15
C GLN A 195 -0.29 -2.94 -8.92
N THR A 196 0.54 -3.70 -8.22
CA THR A 196 1.66 -4.47 -8.77
C THR A 196 1.60 -5.94 -8.32
N PRO A 197 0.63 -6.73 -8.83
CA PRO A 197 0.40 -8.09 -8.35
C PRO A 197 1.51 -9.10 -8.70
N GLY A 198 2.42 -8.76 -9.63
CA GLY A 198 3.55 -9.60 -10.03
C GLY A 198 4.85 -9.39 -9.23
N GLY A 199 4.89 -8.37 -8.36
CA GLY A 199 6.16 -7.83 -7.84
C GLY A 199 6.81 -6.84 -8.79
#